data_AF-B6RHT7-F1
#
_entry.id   AF-B6RHT7-F1
#
_cell.length_a   1.000
_cell.length_b   1.000
_cell.length_c   1.000
_cell.angle_alpha   90.00
_cell.angle_beta   90.00
_cell.angle_gamma   90.00
#
_symmetry.space_group_name_H-M   'P 1'
#
loop_
_entity.id
_entity.type
_entity.pdbx_description
1 polymer ?
#
loop_
_entity_poly.entity_id
_entity_poly.type
_entity_poly.pdbx_seq_one_letter_code
_entity_poly.pdbx_strand_id
1 'polypeptide(L)' 'AIALTSFQGLCGFRPIEEIVTFLTKVPEFQFLVGDNATAQLKQSLSHDSQAMASALQSGFSHLMESKQQLVVEQLNLLV' A
#
# COMPACT_ATOMS: atom_id res chain seq x y z
N ALA A 1 -14.43 -13.94 -12.39
CA ALA A 1 -15.30 -13.08 -13.22
C ALA A 1 -15.09 -13.43 -14.68
N ILE A 2 -16.14 -13.38 -15.51
CA ILE A 2 -16.04 -13.61 -16.97
C ILE A 2 -16.49 -12.31 -17.66
N ALA A 3 -15.61 -11.72 -18.45
CA ALA A 3 -15.86 -10.46 -19.13
C ALA A 3 -16.51 -10.69 -20.50
N LEU A 4 -17.71 -10.12 -20.73
CA LEU A 4 -18.40 -10.14 -22.03
C LEU A 4 -18.07 -8.93 -22.91
N THR A 5 -17.53 -7.89 -22.28
CA THR A 5 -17.02 -6.65 -22.88
C THR A 5 -15.73 -6.24 -22.16
N SER A 6 -15.06 -5.18 -22.60
CA SER A 6 -13.85 -4.67 -21.95
C SER A 6 -14.07 -4.51 -20.44
N PHE A 7 -13.23 -5.18 -19.66
CA PHE A 7 -13.32 -5.23 -18.21
C PHE A 7 -11.98 -4.82 -17.60
N GLN A 8 -12.06 -4.03 -16.53
CA GLN A 8 -10.92 -3.69 -15.69
C GLN A 8 -11.32 -3.94 -14.23
N GLY A 9 -10.41 -4.49 -13.46
CA GLY A 9 -10.61 -4.76 -12.05
C GLY A 9 -9.28 -4.84 -11.32
N LEU A 10 -9.30 -4.50 -10.04
CA LEU A 10 -8.17 -4.73 -9.15
C LEU A 10 -8.33 -6.14 -8.55
N CYS A 11 -7.26 -6.93 -8.57
CA CYS A 11 -7.28 -8.32 -8.08
C CYS A 11 -5.99 -8.62 -7.33
N GLY A 12 -6.10 -8.81 -6.02
CA GLY A 12 -4.95 -9.06 -5.15
C GLY A 12 -4.07 -7.82 -4.96
N PHE A 13 -3.03 -8.00 -4.16
CA PHE A 13 -1.99 -6.99 -3.97
C PHE A 13 -0.96 -7.07 -5.09
N ARG A 14 -0.35 -5.92 -5.41
CA ARG A 14 0.85 -5.86 -6.25
C ARG A 14 2.03 -6.58 -5.55
N PRO A 15 3.08 -6.98 -6.30
CA PRO A 15 4.33 -7.44 -5.70
C PRO A 15 4.86 -6.43 -4.66
N ILE A 16 5.45 -6.91 -3.57
CA ILE A 16 5.90 -6.05 -2.47
C ILE A 16 6.96 -5.04 -2.95
N GLU A 17 7.80 -5.43 -3.90
CA GLU A 17 8.80 -4.58 -4.54
C GLU A 17 8.15 -3.35 -5.21
N GLU A 18 7.02 -3.56 -5.90
CA GLU A 18 6.23 -2.47 -6.50
C GLU A 18 5.60 -1.60 -5.42
N ILE A 19 5.02 -2.20 -4.38
CA ILE A 19 4.39 -1.46 -3.27
C ILE A 19 5.42 -0.55 -2.58
N VAL A 20 6.60 -1.10 -2.26
CA VAL A 20 7.72 -0.34 -1.68
C VAL A 20 8.19 0.77 -2.61
N THR A 21 8.20 0.51 -3.92
CA THR A 21 8.53 1.53 -4.93
C THR A 21 7.52 2.68 -4.91
N PHE A 22 6.21 2.38 -4.87
CA PHE A 22 5.17 3.41 -4.78
C PHE A 22 5.22 4.17 -3.46
N LEU A 23 5.45 3.49 -2.33
CA LEU A 23 5.67 4.17 -1.04
C LEU A 23 6.88 5.11 -1.07
N THR A 24 7.89 4.83 -1.90
CA THR A 24 9.06 5.72 -2.01
C THR A 24 8.84 6.86 -2.99
N LYS A 25 8.00 6.66 -4.03
CA LYS A 25 7.74 7.66 -5.08
C LYS A 25 6.54 8.56 -4.80
N VAL A 26 5.61 8.12 -3.96
CA VAL A 26 4.35 8.80 -3.66
C VAL A 26 4.36 9.15 -2.17
N PRO A 27 4.86 10.35 -1.80
CA PRO A 27 5.00 10.75 -0.40
C PRO A 27 3.65 10.82 0.35
N GLU A 28 2.56 11.13 -0.35
CA GLU A 28 1.20 11.13 0.19
C GLU A 28 0.79 9.73 0.65
N PHE A 29 1.21 8.70 -0.10
CA PHE A 29 0.95 7.31 0.24
C PHE A 29 1.81 6.85 1.42
N GLN A 30 3.10 7.22 1.44
CA GLN A 30 3.98 6.97 2.60
C GLN A 30 3.41 7.61 3.87
N PHE A 31 2.93 8.84 3.78
CA PHE A 31 2.38 9.57 4.92
C PHE A 31 1.22 8.81 5.58
N LEU A 32 0.29 8.29 4.78
CA LEU A 32 -0.88 7.57 5.30
C LEU A 32 -0.53 6.18 5.84
N VAL A 33 0.41 5.47 5.22
CA VAL A 33 0.87 4.15 5.71
C VAL A 33 1.74 4.29 6.96
N GLY A 34 2.49 5.39 7.06
CA GLY A 34 3.39 5.71 8.15
C GLY A 34 4.79 5.12 7.98
N ASP A 35 5.78 5.78 8.58
CA ASP A 35 7.20 5.46 8.41
C ASP A 35 7.56 4.08 8.98
N ASN A 36 6.96 3.68 10.10
CA ASN A 36 7.23 2.39 10.72
C ASN A 36 6.78 1.23 9.81
N ALA A 37 5.53 1.25 9.36
CA ALA A 37 4.99 0.22 8.47
C ALA A 37 5.72 0.22 7.11
N THR A 38 6.09 1.40 6.60
CA THR A 38 6.92 1.50 5.38
C THR A 38 8.30 0.87 5.56
N ALA A 39 8.95 1.07 6.71
CA ALA A 39 10.23 0.45 7.02
C ALA A 39 10.11 -1.08 7.13
N GLN A 40 9.05 -1.58 7.77
CA GLN A 40 8.76 -3.01 7.86
C GLN A 40 8.53 -3.65 6.48
N LEU A 41 7.79 -2.97 5.60
CA LEU A 41 7.60 -3.40 4.20
C LEU A 41 8.91 -3.42 3.40
N LYS A 42 9.81 -2.46 3.64
CA LYS A 42 11.14 -2.45 3.01
C LYS A 42 12.02 -3.59 3.51
N GLN A 43 11.98 -3.90 4.80
CA GLN A 43 12.75 -4.98 5.41
C GLN A 43 12.23 -6.37 4.98
N SER A 44 10.92 -6.51 4.78
CA SER A 44 10.32 -7.81 4.43
C SER A 44 10.74 -8.35 3.07
N LEU A 45 11.30 -7.51 2.19
CA LEU A 45 11.87 -7.90 0.89
C LEU A 45 12.97 -8.97 0.99
N SER A 46 13.68 -9.05 2.12
CA SER A 46 14.72 -10.06 2.35
C SER A 46 14.26 -11.22 3.25
N HIS A 47 12.96 -11.32 3.53
CA HIS A 47 12.39 -12.31 4.45
C HIS A 47 11.44 -13.31 3.75
N ASP A 48 10.93 -14.26 4.51
CA ASP A 48 9.97 -15.26 4.02
C ASP A 48 8.58 -14.65 3.77
N SER A 49 7.73 -15.43 3.09
CA SER A 49 6.39 -15.00 2.71
C SER A 49 5.49 -14.64 3.89
N GLN A 50 5.74 -15.18 5.09
CA GLN A 50 4.94 -14.88 6.27
C GLN A 50 5.26 -13.49 6.81
N ALA A 51 6.55 -13.15 6.91
CA ALA A 51 6.98 -11.81 7.30
C ALA A 51 6.48 -10.74 6.31
N MET A 52 6.50 -11.04 5.00
CA MET A 52 5.94 -10.17 3.96
C MET A 52 4.44 -9.95 4.15
N ALA A 53 3.67 -11.01 4.42
CA ALA A 53 2.23 -10.92 4.65
C ALA A 53 1.90 -10.09 5.89
N SER A 54 2.62 -10.28 6.99
CA SER A 54 2.43 -9.49 8.22
C SER A 54 2.76 -8.01 8.03
N ALA A 55 3.85 -7.69 7.33
CA ALA A 55 4.22 -6.30 7.02
C ALA A 55 3.16 -5.63 6.13
N LEU A 56 2.66 -6.35 5.12
CA LEU A 56 1.59 -5.88 4.23
C LEU A 56 0.28 -5.65 4.98
N GLN A 57 -0.10 -6.59 5.85
CA GLN A 57 -1.29 -6.44 6.69
C GLN A 57 -1.18 -5.17 7.55
N SER A 58 -0.06 -4.97 8.23
CA SER A 58 0.13 -3.79 9.09
C SER A 58 0.05 -2.48 8.30
N GLY A 59 0.76 -2.39 7.16
CA GLY A 59 0.74 -1.18 6.33
C GLY A 59 -0.64 -0.89 5.74
N PHE A 60 -1.35 -1.94 5.29
CA PHE A 60 -2.71 -1.78 4.77
C PHE A 60 -3.71 -1.40 5.88
N SER A 61 -3.63 -2.01 7.06
CA SER A 61 -4.46 -1.65 8.21
C SER A 61 -4.29 -0.20 8.62
N HIS A 62 -3.05 0.31 8.69
CA HIS A 62 -2.79 1.71 9.01
C HIS A 62 -3.43 2.68 8.00
N LEU A 63 -3.35 2.37 6.71
CA LEU A 63 -4.03 3.15 5.68
C LEU A 63 -5.55 3.14 5.90
N MET A 64 -6.13 1.96 6.14
CA MET A 64 -7.58 1.79 6.27
C MET A 64 -8.16 2.37 7.57
N GLU A 65 -7.36 2.48 8.62
CA GLU A 65 -7.73 3.06 9.92
C GLU A 65 -7.40 4.57 10.02
N SER A 66 -6.75 5.13 9.00
CA SER A 66 -6.42 6.55 8.94
C SER A 66 -7.69 7.42 9.00
N LYS A 67 -7.59 8.55 9.69
CA LYS A 67 -8.70 9.52 9.77
C LYS A 67 -9.08 9.98 8.37
N GLN A 68 -10.37 9.96 8.05
CA GLN A 68 -10.89 10.38 6.75
C GLN A 68 -10.39 11.77 6.32
N GLN A 69 -10.30 12.70 7.26
CA GLN A 69 -9.78 14.06 7.01
C GLN A 69 -8.35 14.04 6.45
N LEU A 70 -7.46 13.24 7.05
CA LEU A 70 -6.07 13.10 6.59
C LEU A 70 -6.02 12.45 5.20
N VAL A 71 -6.86 11.45 4.94
CA VAL A 71 -6.94 10.81 3.62
C VAL A 71 -7.34 11.83 2.55
N VAL A 72 -8.35 12.66 2.83
CA VAL A 72 -8.78 13.74 1.90
C VAL A 72 -7.67 14.77 1.68
N GLU A 73 -6.99 15.20 2.74
CA GLU A 73 -5.87 16.13 2.65
C GLU A 73 -4.75 15.58 1.75
N GLN A 74 -4.34 14.33 1.96
CA GLN A 74 -3.29 13.69 1.16
C GLN A 74 -3.73 13.44 -0.28
N LEU A 75 -4.99 13.08 -0.52
CA LEU A 75 -5.52 12.91 -1.88
C LEU A 75 -5.53 14.21 -2.68
N ASN A 76 -5.73 15.36 -2.04
CA ASN A 76 -5.66 16.67 -2.72
C ASN A 76 -4.24 17.04 -3.17
N LEU A 77 -3.21 16.41 -2.60
CA LEU A 77 -1.81 16.59 -2.98
C LEU A 77 -1.38 15.62 -4.09
N LEU A 78 -2.06 14.47 -4.20
CA LEU A 78 -1.76 13.41 -5.16
C LEU A 78 -2.22 13.80 -6.58
N VAL A 79 -1.28 13.90 -7.53
CA VAL A 79 -1.50 14.31 -8.93
C VAL A 79 -1.20 13.19 -9.92
#